data_AF-A0A0T6ARP1-F1
#
_entry.id   AF-A0A0T6ARP1-F1
#
_cell.length_a   1.000
_cell.length_b   1.000
_cell.length_c   1.000
_cell.angle_alpha   90.00
_cell.angle_beta   90.00
_cell.angle_gamma   90.00
#
_symmetry.space_group_name_H-M   'P 1'
#
loop_
_entity.id
_entity.type
_entity.pdbx_description
1 polymer ?
#
loop_
_entity_poly.entity_id
_entity_poly.type
_entity_poly.pdbx_seq_one_letter_code
_entity_poly.pdbx_strand_id
1 'polypeptide(L)' 'MTACPVCGKPVDETNAPVTEYKGKRYYFACAGCKARFDEDPEFHLAAGPRAHSGGHQHHPH' A
#
# COMPACT_ATOMS: atom_id res chain seq x y z
N MET A 1 0.75 7.80 9.63
CA MET A 1 0.78 8.28 8.23
C MET A 1 0.41 7.09 7.37
N THR A 2 -0.86 7.00 6.97
CA THR A 2 -1.30 5.90 6.13
C THR A 2 -0.85 6.16 4.70
N ALA A 3 -0.09 5.23 4.11
CA ALA A 3 0.38 5.33 2.73
C ALA A 3 -0.49 4.46 1.82
N CYS A 4 -0.85 5.00 0.65
CA CYS A 4 -1.65 4.25 -0.32
C CYS A 4 -0.81 3.08 -0.88
N PRO A 5 -1.28 1.82 -0.78
CA PRO A 5 -0.50 0.67 -1.24
C PRO A 5 -0.33 0.62 -2.77
N VAL A 6 -1.12 1.41 -3.52
CA VAL A 6 -1.05 1.45 -4.98
C VAL A 6 -0.03 2.48 -5.48
N CYS A 7 -0.01 3.68 -4.88
CA CYS A 7 0.81 4.80 -5.38
C CYS A 7 1.86 5.31 -4.40
N GLY A 8 1.90 4.80 -3.16
CA GLY A 8 2.86 5.19 -2.12
C GLY A 8 2.64 6.60 -1.53
N LYS A 9 1.62 7.32 -1.98
CA LYS A 9 1.33 8.68 -1.50
C LYS A 9 0.68 8.67 -0.11
N PRO A 10 0.90 9.71 0.72
CA PRO A 10 0.18 9.87 1.97
C PRO A 10 -1.32 10.00 1.70
N VAL A 11 -2.11 9.35 2.53
CA VAL A 11 -3.57 9.31 2.44
C VAL A 11 -4.17 10.16 3.56
N ASP A 12 -5.12 11.00 3.20
CA ASP A 12 -5.92 11.77 4.14
C ASP A 12 -7.11 10.94 4.62
N GLU A 13 -7.04 10.44 5.85
CA GLU A 13 -8.01 9.48 6.40
C GLU A 13 -9.41 10.07 6.63
N THR A 14 -9.57 11.40 6.56
CA THR A 14 -10.86 12.07 6.78
C THR A 14 -11.85 11.80 5.64
N ASN A 15 -11.38 11.70 4.39
CA ASN A 15 -12.25 11.43 3.23
C ASN A 15 -11.70 10.34 2.29
N ALA A 16 -10.70 9.58 2.73
CA ALA A 16 -10.10 8.54 1.91
C ALA A 16 -11.07 7.38 1.66
N PRO A 17 -11.15 6.88 0.41
CA PRO A 17 -11.73 5.58 0.14
C PRO A 17 -11.01 4.51 0.96
N VAL A 18 -11.78 3.62 1.58
CA VAL A 18 -11.28 2.51 2.39
C VAL A 18 -11.80 1.19 1.81
N THR A 19 -11.00 0.14 1.93
CA THR A 19 -11.44 -1.23 1.66
C THR A 19 -10.96 -2.14 2.78
N GLU A 20 -11.71 -3.21 3.05
CA GLU A 20 -11.27 -4.25 3.97
C GLU A 20 -10.81 -5.47 3.18
N TYR A 21 -9.58 -5.90 3.42
CA TYR A 21 -9.00 -7.08 2.78
C TYR A 21 -8.24 -7.91 3.82
N LYS A 22 -8.54 -9.21 3.91
CA LYS A 22 -7.98 -10.15 4.91
C LYS A 22 -8.12 -9.63 6.36
N GLY A 23 -9.25 -8.96 6.69
CA GLY A 23 -9.51 -8.37 8.00
C GLY A 23 -8.67 -7.12 8.33
N LYS A 24 -8.02 -6.53 7.34
CA LYS A 24 -7.24 -5.28 7.47
C LYS A 24 -7.90 -4.19 6.63
N ARG A 25 -8.00 -2.99 7.20
CA ARG A 25 -8.48 -1.80 6.50
C ARG A 25 -7.33 -1.12 5.77
N TYR A 26 -7.50 -0.89 4.47
CA TYR A 26 -6.57 -0.18 3.60
C TYR A 26 -7.21 1.10 3.10
N TYR A 27 -6.46 2.20 3.17
CA TYR A 27 -6.91 3.51 2.76
C TYR A 27 -6.21 3.92 1.45
N PHE A 28 -6.95 4.62 0.60
CA PHE A 28 -6.49 5.01 -0.73
C PHE A 28 -6.52 6.52 -0.91
N ALA A 29 -5.57 7.04 -1.68
CA ALA A 29 -5.52 8.47 -1.97
C ALA A 29 -6.68 8.94 -2.87
N CYS A 30 -7.27 8.04 -3.66
CA CYS A 30 -8.39 8.33 -4.54
C CYS A 30 -9.16 7.05 -4.92
N ALA A 31 -10.36 7.22 -5.48
CA ALA A 31 -11.21 6.10 -5.93
C ALA A 31 -10.51 5.22 -6.98
N GLY A 32 -9.71 5.81 -7.88
CA GLY A 32 -8.94 5.06 -8.87
C GLY A 32 -7.88 4.13 -8.25
N CYS A 33 -7.25 4.56 -7.15
CA CYS A 33 -6.34 3.69 -6.39
C CYS A 33 -7.10 2.54 -5.72
N LYS A 34 -8.29 2.80 -5.16
CA LYS A 34 -9.12 1.71 -4.62
C LYS A 34 -9.48 0.70 -5.71
N ALA A 35 -9.94 1.15 -6.88
CA ALA A 35 -10.32 0.27 -7.97
C ALA A 35 -9.16 -0.64 -8.42
N ARG A 36 -7.96 -0.07 -8.61
CA ARG A 36 -6.74 -0.84 -8.92
C ARG A 36 -6.41 -1.88 -7.85
N PHE A 37 -6.54 -1.50 -6.58
CA PHE A 37 -6.35 -2.43 -5.47
C PHE A 37 -7.40 -3.54 -5.42
N ASP A 38 -8.64 -3.25 -5.79
CA ASP A 38 -9.73 -4.23 -5.83
C ASP A 38 -9.47 -5.30 -6.91
N GLU A 39 -8.86 -4.92 -8.04
CA GLU A 39 -8.51 -5.84 -9.13
C GLU A 39 -7.40 -6.82 -8.75
N ASP A 40 -6.31 -6.33 -8.13
CA ASP A 40 -5.21 -7.19 -7.67
C ASP A 40 -4.63 -6.73 -6.32
N PRO A 41 -5.33 -7.04 -5.21
CA PRO A 41 -4.91 -6.60 -3.88
C PRO A 41 -3.61 -7.27 -3.47
N GLU A 42 -3.36 -8.52 -3.87
CA GLU A 42 -2.16 -9.26 -3.46
C GLU A 42 -0.89 -8.68 -4.07
N PHE A 43 -0.90 -8.30 -5.35
CA PHE A 43 0.21 -7.62 -6.00
C PHE A 43 0.52 -6.27 -5.33
N HIS A 44 -0.51 -5.46 -5.08
CA HIS A 44 -0.34 -4.15 -4.44
C HIS A 44 0.09 -4.24 -2.97
N LEU A 45 -0.27 -5.32 -2.26
CA LEU A 45 0.20 -5.58 -0.90
C LEU A 45 1.62 -6.15 -0.84
N ALA A 46 2.00 -6.96 -1.84
CA ALA A 46 3.38 -7.44 -1.97
C ALA A 46 4.36 -6.31 -2.32
N ALA A 47 3.91 -5.36 -3.15
CA ALA A 47 4.66 -4.17 -3.57
C ALA A 47 4.48 -2.95 -2.65
N GLY A 48 3.66 -3.06 -1.60
CA GLY A 48 3.46 -1.99 -0.62
C GLY A 48 4.79 -1.55 0.01
N PRO A 49 4.81 -0.43 0.78
CA PRO A 49 6.01 0.02 1.46
C PRO A 49 6.39 -1.02 2.51
N ARG A 50 7.10 -2.06 2.05
CA ARG A 50 7.87 -2.93 2.89
C ARG A 50 8.77 -1.97 3.63
N ALA A 51 8.53 -1.88 4.92
CA ALA A 51 9.60 -1.75 5.88
C ALA A 51 10.73 -2.67 5.40
N HIS A 52 11.69 -2.09 4.67
CA HIS A 52 13.01 -2.65 4.52
C HIS A 52 13.70 -2.51 5.88
N SER A 53 13.17 -3.22 6.88
CA SER A 53 13.91 -3.69 8.04
C SER A 53 14.21 -5.16 7.74
N GLY A 54 15.03 -5.38 6.72
CA GLY A 54 15.44 -6.69 6.23
C GLY A 54 16.66 -6.46 5.34
N GLY A 55 17.84 -6.58 5.93
CA GLY A 55 19.11 -6.15 5.37
C GLY A 55 19.38 -6.73 3.99
N HIS A 56 19.68 -5.83 3.05
CA HIS A 56 20.49 -6.17 1.89
C HIS A 56 21.86 -5.54 2.09
N GLN A 57 22.73 -6.22 2.85
CA GLN A 57 24.18 -6.03 2.70
C GLN A 57 24.53 -6.65 1.33
N HIS A 58 24.41 -5.87 0.26
CA HIS A 58 25.16 -6.18 -0.94
C HIS A 58 26.57 -5.61 -0.71
N HIS A 59 27.51 -6.50 -0.41
CA HIS A 59 28.93 -6.21 -0.47
C HIS A 59 29.39 -6.68 -1.85
N PRO A 60 29.74 -5.79 -2.80
CA PRO A 60 30.63 -6.15 -3.88
C PRO A 60 32.07 -5.83 -3.45
N HIS A 61 32.86 -6.91 -3.40
CA HIS A 61 34.32 -7.03 -3.37
C HIS A 61 35.17 -5.76 -3.40
#